data_AF-A0A7W6KLV4-F1
#
_entry.id   AF-A0A7W6KLV4-F1
#
_cell.length_a   1.000
_cell.length_b   1.000
_cell.length_c   1.000
_cell.angle_alpha   90.00
_cell.angle_beta   90.00
_cell.angle_gamma   90.00
#
_symmetry.space_group_name_H-M   'P 1'
#
loop_
_entity.id
_entity.type
_entity.pdbx_description
1 polymer ?
#
loop_
_entity_poly.entity_id
_entity_poly.type
_entity_poly.pdbx_seq_one_letter_code
_entity_poly.pdbx_strand_id
1 'polypeptide(L)' 'MPANISGNDNERRLTEDEIIYIRQILGQLRRLSDKEGTEILCYLIDMAYLEAGEVQSQLITNLRKE' A
#
# COMPACT_ATOMS: atom_id res chain seq x y z
N MET A 1 17.00 9.57 30.26
CA MET A 1 15.58 9.47 30.62
C MET A 1 14.78 9.36 29.33
N PRO A 2 14.20 8.20 28.98
CA PRO A 2 13.40 8.07 27.76
C PRO A 2 12.01 8.68 28.00
N ALA A 3 11.69 9.73 27.26
CA ALA A 3 10.36 10.30 27.22
C ALA A 3 9.45 9.41 26.36
N ASN A 4 8.63 8.62 27.06
CA ASN A 4 7.23 8.34 26.77
C ASN A 4 6.81 8.37 25.27
N ILE A 5 6.87 7.21 24.60
CA ILE A 5 6.06 6.96 23.41
C ILE A 5 4.70 6.49 23.93
N SER A 6 3.88 7.46 24.33
CA SER A 6 2.48 7.25 24.69
C SER A 6 1.67 7.11 23.42
N GLY A 7 0.85 6.07 23.37
CA GLY A 7 0.18 5.57 22.18
C GLY A 7 -0.69 6.58 21.44
N ASN A 8 -0.69 6.44 20.11
CA ASN A 8 -1.90 6.34 19.31
C ASN A 8 -1.56 5.74 17.93
N ASP A 9 -1.37 4.42 17.86
CA ASP A 9 -1.46 3.69 16.59
C ASP A 9 -2.94 3.42 16.30
N ASN A 10 -3.68 4.36 15.69
CA ASN A 10 -5.02 4.06 15.16
C ASN A 10 -5.30 4.94 13.94
N GLU A 11 -5.36 4.30 12.76
CA GLU A 11 -5.81 4.85 11.47
C GLU A 11 -5.09 6.09 10.95
N ARG A 12 -3.81 5.97 10.59
CA ARG A 12 -3.32 6.84 9.51
C ARG A 12 -4.06 6.44 8.23
N ARG A 13 -5.12 7.18 7.89
CA ARG A 13 -5.77 7.07 6.58
C ARG A 13 -4.73 7.47 5.55
N LEU A 14 -4.33 6.52 4.70
CA LEU A 14 -3.49 6.82 3.56
C LEU A 14 -4.24 7.76 2.64
N THR A 15 -3.58 8.83 2.22
CA THR A 15 -4.08 9.73 1.18
C THR A 15 -4.07 9.02 -0.18
N GLU A 16 -4.87 9.52 -1.12
CA GLU A 16 -4.92 8.94 -2.47
C GLU A 16 -3.55 8.94 -3.15
N ASP A 17 -2.79 10.04 -3.00
CA ASP A 17 -1.44 10.18 -3.54
C ASP A 17 -0.46 9.16 -2.93
N GLU A 18 -0.54 8.90 -1.63
CA GLU A 18 0.28 7.86 -0.96
C GLU A 18 -0.04 6.46 -1.52
N ILE A 19 -1.32 6.16 -1.78
CA ILE A 19 -1.74 4.87 -2.35
C ILE A 19 -1.27 4.74 -3.81
N ILE A 20 -1.39 5.80 -4.62
CA ILE A 20 -0.88 5.83 -5.99
C ILE A 20 0.63 5.56 -6.01
N TYR A 21 1.38 6.22 -5.12
CA TYR A 21 2.82 6.05 -5.00
C TYR A 21 3.19 4.60 -4.61
N ILE A 22 2.50 4.01 -3.65
CA ILE A 22 2.70 2.60 -3.26
C ILE A 22 2.43 1.67 -4.46
N ARG A 23 1.34 1.87 -5.21
CA ARG A 23 1.03 1.07 -6.41
C ARG A 23 2.13 1.19 -7.48
N GLN A 24 2.73 2.37 -7.65
CA GLN A 24 3.85 2.57 -8.56
C GLN A 24 5.12 1.81 -8.12
N ILE A 25 5.43 1.77 -6.82
CA ILE A 25 6.55 0.99 -6.28
C ILE A 25 6.31 -0.51 -6.47
N LEU A 26 5.12 -1.00 -6.14
CA LEU A 26 4.76 -2.41 -6.31
C LEU A 26 4.91 -2.84 -7.77
N GLY A 27 4.44 -2.04 -8.72
CA GLY A 27 4.64 -2.31 -10.13
C GLY A 27 6.12 -2.37 -10.55
N GLN A 28 6.99 -1.55 -9.94
CA GLN A 28 8.44 -1.60 -10.18
C GLN A 28 9.08 -2.87 -9.61
N LEU A 29 8.71 -3.24 -8.38
CA LEU A 29 9.21 -4.44 -7.73
C LEU A 29 8.79 -5.70 -8.46
N ARG A 30 7.56 -5.75 -9.00
CA ARG A 30 7.09 -6.91 -9.78
C ARG A 30 8.01 -7.16 -10.97
N ARG A 31 8.33 -6.11 -11.73
CA ARG A 31 9.23 -6.20 -12.89
C ARG A 31 10.64 -6.65 -12.51
N LEU A 32 11.15 -6.22 -11.35
CA LEU A 32 12.44 -6.69 -10.83
C LEU A 32 12.38 -8.17 -10.42
N SER A 33 11.32 -8.57 -9.72
CA SER A 33 11.15 -9.93 -9.21
C SER A 33 10.96 -10.95 -10.32
N ASP A 34 10.22 -10.58 -11.38
CA ASP A 34 10.05 -11.41 -12.58
C ASP A 34 11.41 -11.66 -13.26
N LYS A 35 12.32 -10.67 -13.24
CA LYS A 35 13.66 -10.80 -13.82
C LYS A 35 14.56 -11.76 -13.02
N GLU A 36 14.39 -11.81 -11.71
CA GLU A 36 15.19 -12.66 -10.81
C GLU A 36 14.57 -14.06 -10.59
N GLY A 37 13.44 -14.36 -11.24
CA GLY A 37 12.78 -15.68 -11.15
C GLY A 37 12.20 -15.98 -9.76
N THR A 38 11.85 -14.95 -8.97
CA THR A 38 11.36 -15.12 -7.60
C THR A 38 9.83 -15.16 -7.56
N GLU A 39 9.26 -16.33 -7.85
CA GLU A 39 7.82 -16.54 -7.96
C GLU A 39 7.01 -16.12 -6.71
N ILE A 40 7.52 -16.41 -5.51
CA ILE A 40 6.85 -16.05 -4.25
C ILE A 40 6.84 -14.53 -4.05
N LEU A 41 7.92 -13.84 -4.38
CA LEU A 41 7.99 -12.38 -4.26
C LEU A 41 7.07 -11.71 -5.30
N CYS A 42 7.01 -12.24 -6.52
CA CYS A 42 6.05 -11.82 -7.53
C CYS A 42 4.61 -11.93 -7.01
N TYR A 43 4.24 -13.09 -6.44
CA TYR A 43 2.92 -13.32 -5.87
C TYR A 43 2.58 -12.31 -4.75
N LEU A 44 3.50 -12.07 -3.81
CA LEU A 44 3.28 -11.12 -2.72
C LEU A 44 3.09 -9.68 -3.24
N ILE A 45 3.81 -9.31 -4.30
CA ILE A 45 3.69 -7.99 -4.94
C ILE A 45 2.34 -7.85 -5.64
N ASP A 46 1.85 -8.88 -6.33
CA ASP A 46 0.52 -8.85 -6.95
C ASP A 46 -0.58 -8.71 -5.90
N MET A 47 -0.51 -9.48 -4.81
CA MET A 47 -1.48 -9.41 -3.73
C MET A 47 -1.49 -8.01 -3.09
N ALA A 48 -0.31 -7.43 -2.83
CA ALA A 48 -0.20 -6.07 -2.31
C ALA A 48 -0.75 -5.01 -3.27
N TYR A 49 -0.58 -5.20 -4.59
CA TYR A 49 -1.09 -4.27 -5.59
C TYR A 49 -2.62 -4.29 -5.67
N LEU A 50 -3.22 -5.49 -5.58
CA LEU A 50 -4.67 -5.66 -5.53
C LEU A 50 -5.26 -5.01 -4.27
N GLU A 51 -4.68 -5.29 -3.11
CA GLU A 51 -5.11 -4.73 -1.82
C GLU A 51 -5.05 -3.19 -1.83
N ALA A 52 -3.96 -2.61 -2.35
CA ALA A 52 -3.83 -1.16 -2.47
C ALA A 52 -4.89 -0.56 -3.42
N GLY A 53 -5.28 -1.28 -4.47
CA GLY A 53 -6.38 -0.87 -5.36
C GLY A 53 -7.73 -0.87 -4.65
N GLU A 54 -7.98 -1.86 -3.79
CA GLU A 54 -9.19 -1.91 -2.97
C GLU A 54 -9.24 -0.73 -1.99
N VAL A 55 -8.15 -0.46 -1.26
CA VAL A 55 -8.05 0.67 -0.33
C VAL A 55 -8.29 2.01 -1.05
N GLN A 56 -7.73 2.19 -2.26
CA GLN A 56 -7.98 3.39 -3.08
C GLN A 56 -9.46 3.54 -3.44
N SER A 57 -10.11 2.45 -3.86
CA SER A 57 -11.53 2.44 -4.23
C SER A 57 -12.43 2.78 -3.05
N GLN A 58 -12.12 2.25 -1.87
CA GLN A 58 -12.82 2.58 -0.63
C GLN A 58 -12.66 4.06 -0.26
N LEU A 59 -11.45 4.61 -0.40
CA LEU A 59 -11.19 6.04 -0.16
C LEU A 59 -12.01 6.95 -1.09
N ILE A 60 -11.99 6.69 -2.41
CA ILE A 60 -12.76 7.45 -3.40
C ILE A 60 -14.27 7.34 -3.14
N THR A 61 -14.75 6.15 -2.76
CA THR A 61 -16.17 5.93 -2.46
C THR A 61 -16.61 6.70 -1.21
N ASN A 62 -15.76 6.78 -0.19
CA ASN A 62 -16.04 7.52 1.03
C ASN A 62 -16.03 9.04 0.79
N LEU A 63 -15.11 9.55 -0.03
CA LEU A 63 -15.07 10.98 -0.41
C LEU A 63 -16.30 11.43 -1.21
N ARG A 64 -16.97 10.51 -1.92
CA ARG A 64 -18.19 10.82 -2.70
C ARG A 64 -19.47 10.85 -1.86
N LYS A 65 -19.39 10.47 -0.57
CA LYS A 65 -20.53 10.43 0.37
C LYS A 65 -20.58 11.61 1.35
N GLU A 66 -19.55 12.46 1.38
CA GLU A 66 -19.52 13.75 2.09
C GLU A 66 -19.92 14.90 1.14
#